data_AF-A0A9C6DZW0-F1
#
_entry.id   AF-A0A9C6DZW0-F1
#
_cell.length_a   1.000
_cell.length_b   1.000
_cell.length_c   1.000
_cell.angle_alpha   90.00
_cell.angle_beta   90.00
_cell.angle_gamma   90.00
#
_symmetry.space_group_name_H-M   'P 1'
#
loop_
_entity.id
_entity.type
_entity.pdbx_description
1 polymer ?
#
loop_
_entity_poly.entity_id
_entity_poly.type
_entity_poly.pdbx_seq_one_letter_code
_entity_poly.pdbx_strand_id
1 'polypeptide(L)'
;MTCPFCLNMLAEVCGEKVLLLASDCVANVRFNVAKSLQEMSPYLESSVIDTQAKRTLEKLNSGVDVDVKHFDSEAMAGIAADYI
;
A
#
# COMPACT_ATOMS: atom_id res chain seq x y z
N MET A 1 -20.58 6.80 11.54
CA MET A 1 -21.24 5.56 11.10
C MET A 1 -20.82 5.31 9.65
N THR A 2 -19.59 4.86 9.45
CA THR A 2 -19.07 4.43 8.13
C THR A 2 -19.30 2.93 8.03
N CYS A 3 -19.99 2.48 6.98
CA CYS A 3 -20.27 1.07 6.76
C CYS A 3 -18.96 0.36 6.34
N PRO A 4 -18.46 -0.63 7.09
CA PRO A 4 -17.25 -1.38 6.73
C PRO A 4 -17.31 -1.98 5.33
N PHE A 5 -18.52 -2.35 4.87
CA PHE A 5 -18.74 -2.90 3.52
C PHE A 5 -18.44 -1.89 2.40
N CYS A 6 -18.75 -0.61 2.62
CA CYS A 6 -18.46 0.45 1.66
C CYS A 6 -16.95 0.79 1.63
N LEU A 7 -16.26 0.62 2.75
CA LEU A 7 -14.81 0.80 2.83
C LEU A 7 -14.07 -0.31 2.11
N ASN A 8 -14.49 -1.58 2.28
CA ASN A 8 -13.89 -2.70 1.54
C ASN A 8 -14.08 -2.54 0.03
N MET A 9 -15.29 -2.14 -0.41
CA MET A 9 -15.56 -1.90 -1.83
C MET A 9 -14.76 -0.71 -2.40
N LEU A 10 -14.60 0.37 -1.63
CA LEU A 10 -13.75 1.49 -2.02
C LEU A 10 -12.28 1.09 -2.02
N ALA A 11 -11.82 0.27 -1.07
CA ALA A 11 -10.45 -0.21 -1.00
C ALA A 11 -10.12 -1.19 -2.13
N GLU A 12 -11.10 -1.98 -2.59
CA GLU A 12 -10.96 -2.87 -3.74
C GLU A 12 -10.84 -2.05 -5.04
N VAL A 13 -11.73 -1.07 -5.26
CA VAL A 13 -11.73 -0.23 -6.47
C VAL A 13 -10.58 0.80 -6.47
N CYS A 14 -10.23 1.38 -5.32
CA CYS A 14 -9.11 2.30 -5.19
C CYS A 14 -7.78 1.54 -5.11
N GLY A 15 -7.76 0.32 -4.56
CA GLY A 15 -6.58 -0.54 -4.44
C GLY A 15 -5.99 -0.84 -5.81
N GLU A 16 -6.79 -1.31 -6.76
CA GLU A 16 -6.31 -1.55 -8.14
C GLU A 16 -5.65 -0.32 -8.76
N LYS A 17 -6.23 0.88 -8.56
CA LYS A 17 -5.66 2.13 -9.08
C LYS A 17 -4.36 2.52 -8.37
N VAL A 18 -4.28 2.34 -7.06
CA VAL A 18 -3.07 2.58 -6.26
C VAL A 18 -1.94 1.63 -6.70
N LEU A 19 -2.26 0.37 -7.00
CA LEU A 19 -1.30 -0.62 -7.50
C LEU A 19 -0.74 -0.26 -8.89
N LEU A 20 -1.55 0.32 -9.78
CA LEU A 20 -1.09 0.81 -11.09
C LEU A 20 -0.05 1.93 -10.95
N LEU A 21 -0.19 2.79 -9.94
CA LEU A 21 0.71 3.91 -9.69
C LEU A 21 2.07 3.47 -9.11
N ALA A 22 2.21 2.22 -8.65
CA ALA A 22 3.48 1.70 -8.14
C ALA A 22 4.59 1.65 -9.21
N SER A 23 4.20 1.67 -10.49
CA SER A 23 5.12 1.68 -11.64
C SER A 23 5.24 3.06 -12.31
N ASP A 24 4.69 4.11 -11.71
CA ASP A 24 4.78 5.48 -12.24
C ASP A 24 6.24 5.92 -12.38
N CYS A 25 6.57 6.76 -13.36
CA CYS A 25 7.95 7.22 -13.59
C CYS A 25 8.43 8.22 -12.53
N VAL A 26 7.51 8.89 -11.82
CA VAL A 26 7.81 9.90 -10.81
C VAL A 26 7.94 9.24 -9.42
N ALA A 27 9.11 9.38 -8.80
CA ALA A 27 9.39 8.82 -7.47
C ALA A 27 8.39 9.30 -6.39
N ASN A 28 7.94 10.55 -6.49
CA ASN A 28 6.92 11.13 -5.61
C ASN A 28 5.58 10.41 -5.70
N VAL A 29 5.19 9.92 -6.88
CA VAL A 29 3.99 9.11 -7.02
C VAL A 29 4.20 7.76 -6.35
N ARG A 30 5.33 7.10 -6.61
CA ARG A 30 5.67 5.79 -6.05
C ARG A 30 5.75 5.76 -4.52
N PHE A 31 6.36 6.76 -3.86
CA PHE A 31 6.38 6.75 -2.40
C PHE A 31 5.02 7.07 -1.78
N ASN A 32 4.17 7.82 -2.48
CA ASN A 32 2.79 8.06 -2.02
C ASN A 32 1.94 6.79 -2.13
N VAL A 33 2.23 5.89 -3.08
CA VAL A 33 1.64 4.54 -3.09
C VAL A 33 1.96 3.79 -1.80
N ALA A 34 3.22 3.80 -1.35
CA ALA A 34 3.60 3.15 -0.09
C ALA A 34 2.83 3.71 1.12
N LYS A 35 2.75 5.04 1.22
CA LYS A 35 1.95 5.72 2.27
C LYS A 35 0.47 5.34 2.22
N SER A 36 -0.14 5.37 1.04
CA SER A 36 -1.55 5.02 0.88
C SER A 36 -1.83 3.55 1.26
N LEU A 37 -0.94 2.62 0.90
CA LEU A 37 -1.10 1.21 1.30
C LEU A 37 -1.02 1.05 2.82
N GLN A 38 -0.13 1.78 3.50
CA GLN A 38 -0.06 1.80 4.96
C GLN A 38 -1.34 2.37 5.58
N GLU A 39 -1.82 3.52 5.11
CA GLU A 39 -3.04 4.16 5.63
C GLU A 39 -4.30 3.32 5.41
N MET A 40 -4.35 2.56 4.32
CA MET A 40 -5.47 1.68 4.00
C MET A 40 -5.42 0.34 4.73
N SER A 41 -4.25 -0.09 5.21
CA SER A 41 -4.00 -1.41 5.82
C SER A 41 -5.04 -1.83 6.86
N PRO A 42 -5.46 -0.99 7.83
CA PRO A 42 -6.46 -1.38 8.84
C PRO A 42 -7.84 -1.73 8.27
N TYR A 43 -8.10 -1.40 7.01
CA TYR A 43 -9.38 -1.61 6.31
C TYR A 43 -9.29 -2.66 5.21
N LEU A 44 -8.11 -3.26 4.99
CA LEU A 44 -7.90 -4.29 3.98
C LEU A 44 -8.07 -5.68 4.61
N GLU A 45 -8.60 -6.62 3.82
CA GLU A 45 -8.54 -8.01 4.21
C GLU A 45 -7.09 -8.50 4.23
N SER A 46 -6.79 -9.37 5.19
CA SER A 46 -5.52 -10.10 5.31
C SER A 46 -5.06 -10.70 3.97
N SER A 47 -6.00 -11.27 3.21
CA SER A 47 -5.77 -11.83 1.87
C SER A 47 -5.23 -10.79 0.89
N VAL A 48 -5.79 -9.58 0.88
CA VAL A 48 -5.39 -8.46 0.02
C VAL A 48 -4.03 -7.91 0.44
N ILE A 49 -3.79 -7.81 1.75
CA ILE A 49 -2.50 -7.40 2.30
C ILE A 49 -1.38 -8.33 1.81
N ASP A 50 -1.57 -9.64 1.96
CA ASP A 50 -0.54 -10.64 1.66
C ASP A 50 -0.32 -10.83 0.15
N THR A 51 -1.39 -10.76 -0.66
CA THR A 51 -1.31 -11.02 -2.09
C THR A 51 -0.99 -9.79 -2.93
N GLN A 52 -1.35 -8.59 -2.48
CA GLN A 52 -1.23 -7.35 -3.26
C GLN A 52 -0.36 -6.29 -2.57
N ALA A 53 -0.69 -5.88 -1.35
CA ALA A 53 -0.02 -4.76 -0.69
C ALA A 53 1.46 -5.06 -0.42
N LYS A 54 1.76 -6.16 0.27
CA LYS A 54 3.14 -6.59 0.56
C LYS A 54 3.95 -6.82 -0.71
N ARG A 55 3.35 -7.44 -1.73
CA ARG A 55 4.01 -7.67 -3.03
C ARG A 55 4.35 -6.38 -3.76
N THR A 56 3.54 -5.35 -3.59
CA THR A 56 3.78 -4.04 -4.19
C THR A 56 4.88 -3.30 -3.46
N LEU A 57 4.86 -3.37 -2.12
CA LEU A 57 5.91 -2.78 -1.30
C LEU A 57 7.28 -3.45 -1.56
N GLU A 58 7.34 -4.78 -1.58
CA GLU A 58 8.54 -5.54 -1.97
C GLU A 58 9.14 -5.07 -3.30
N LYS A 59 8.30 -4.75 -4.29
CA LYS A 59 8.75 -4.22 -5.58
C LYS A 59 9.28 -2.79 -5.45
N LEU A 60 8.59 -1.91 -4.73
CA LEU A 60 9.02 -0.53 -4.51
C LEU A 60 10.38 -0.48 -3.79
N ASN A 61 10.59 -1.35 -2.80
CA ASN A 61 11.87 -1.44 -2.07
C ASN A 61 13.06 -1.85 -2.95
N SER A 62 12.80 -2.61 -4.02
CA SER A 62 13.84 -3.06 -4.96
C SER A 62 14.34 -1.96 -5.91
N GLY A 63 13.69 -0.77 -5.89
CA GLY A 63 14.00 0.37 -6.76
C GLY A 63 15.34 1.05 -6.50
N VAL A 64 15.54 2.23 -7.07
CA VAL A 64 16.78 3.04 -6.92
C VAL A 64 16.58 4.29 -6.06
N ASP A 65 15.35 4.81 -5.96
CA ASP A 65 15.05 6.04 -5.26
C ASP A 65 15.05 5.84 -3.74
N VAL A 66 15.87 6.63 -3.05
CA VAL A 66 16.05 6.55 -1.60
C VAL A 66 14.75 6.81 -0.84
N ASP A 67 14.00 7.85 -1.23
CA ASP A 67 12.74 8.19 -0.58
C ASP A 67 11.70 7.07 -0.74
N VAL A 68 11.63 6.45 -1.93
CA VAL A 68 10.72 5.33 -2.17
C VAL A 68 11.04 4.17 -1.24
N LYS A 69 12.32 3.79 -1.09
CA LYS A 69 12.73 2.72 -0.16
C LYS A 69 12.44 3.05 1.30
N HIS A 70 12.64 4.30 1.69
CA HIS A 70 12.40 4.76 3.05
C HIS A 70 10.92 4.60 3.43
N PHE A 71 10.03 5.19 2.63
CA PHE A 71 8.59 5.11 2.86
C PHE A 71 8.04 3.70 2.66
N ASP A 72 8.63 2.91 1.77
CA ASP A 72 8.30 1.50 1.62
C ASP A 72 8.60 0.69 2.89
N SER A 73 9.80 0.86 3.45
CA SER A 73 10.21 0.17 4.67
C SER A 73 9.35 0.58 5.87
N GLU A 74 8.96 1.86 5.95
CA GLU A 74 8.03 2.37 6.95
C GLU A 74 6.64 1.75 6.78
N ALA A 75 6.12 1.68 5.56
CA ALA A 75 4.84 1.05 5.25
C ALA A 75 4.84 -0.44 5.60
N MET A 76 5.89 -1.18 5.22
CA MET A 76 6.04 -2.61 5.57
C MET A 76 6.03 -2.84 7.07
N ALA A 77 6.68 -1.97 7.85
CA ALA A 77 6.67 -2.04 9.31
C ALA A 77 5.28 -1.70 9.89
N GLY A 78 4.61 -0.69 9.35
CA GLY A 78 3.26 -0.29 9.76
C GLY A 78 2.22 -1.38 9.53
N ILE A 79 2.19 -1.95 8.32
CA ILE A 79 1.26 -3.03 7.96
C ILE A 79 1.50 -4.29 8.82
N ALA A 80 2.74 -4.58 9.19
CA ALA A 80 3.05 -5.69 10.08
C ALA A 80 2.58 -5.46 11.52
N ALA A 81 2.58 -4.21 11.99
CA ALA A 81 2.12 -3.85 13.34
C ALA A 81 0.60 -3.94 13.50
N ASP A 82 -0.16 -3.66 12.43
CA ASP A 82 -1.64 -3.72 12.43
C ASP A 82 -2.20 -5.16 12.48
N TYR A 83 -1.33 -6.18 12.39
CA TYR A 83 -1.70 -7.60 12.41
C TYR A 83 -1.70 -8.24 13.81
N ILE A 84 -1.50 -7.43 14.86
CA ILE A 84 -1.46 -7.83 16.29
C ILE A 84 -2.75 -7.36 16.99
#